data_AF-A0A2D7YSS3-F1
#
_entry.id   AF-A0A2D7YSS3-F1
#
_cell.length_a   1.000
_cell.length_b   1.000
_cell.length_c   1.000
_cell.angle_alpha   90.00
_cell.angle_beta   90.00
_cell.angle_gamma   90.00
#
_symmetry.space_group_name_H-M   'P 1'
#
loop_
_entity.id
_entity.type
_entity.pdbx_description
1 polymer ?
#
loop_
_entity_poly.entity_id
_entity_poly.type
_entity_poly.pdbx_seq_one_letter_code
_entity_poly.pdbx_strand_id
1 'polypeptide(L)'
;MRALIVTIFVFVSAFLTAPTALSANARVAIIIDDIGNNRSDLNAALLPGNVTFAVLPFTPHARSFALRAHHQGKQIMLHAPMQAVRGNRLGPGALTTEMSSAEIKLELQRALDDVPYVVGVNNHMGSYFTQVESSMRAVLETLQYKQLYFIDSRTSEFSVAEQLAEDLQVATNHRHVFLDNDVELTYLQQQWQQLIDQALATGEAIGIGHPYPETLAFLKQEIPKLEAQGITLVFASELAKPSKKPLSRRLLEASE
;
A
#
# COMPACT_ATOMS: atom_id res chain seq x y z
N MET A 1 -70.90 -49.52 14.48
CA MET A 1 -70.03 -48.61 13.70
C MET A 1 -69.53 -47.50 14.62
N ARG A 2 -68.25 -47.47 14.95
CA ARG A 2 -67.58 -46.33 15.60
C ARG A 2 -66.35 -46.02 14.77
N ALA A 3 -66.34 -44.86 14.11
CA ALA A 3 -65.21 -44.39 13.32
C ALA A 3 -64.22 -43.69 14.27
N LEU A 4 -62.95 -44.12 14.21
CA LEU A 4 -61.85 -43.53 14.97
C LEU A 4 -61.17 -42.49 14.07
N ILE A 5 -61.25 -41.21 14.43
CA ILE A 5 -60.52 -40.14 13.75
C ILE A 5 -59.15 -40.04 14.41
N VAL A 6 -58.09 -40.34 13.65
CA VAL A 6 -56.70 -40.14 14.07
C VAL A 6 -56.24 -38.82 13.48
N THR A 7 -56.08 -37.81 14.33
CA THR A 7 -55.52 -36.51 13.94
C THR A 7 -53.99 -36.58 14.04
N ILE A 8 -53.30 -36.56 12.91
CA ILE A 8 -51.84 -36.51 12.84
C ILE A 8 -51.40 -35.05 12.92
N PHE A 9 -50.72 -34.67 14.00
CA PHE A 9 -50.03 -33.39 14.11
C PHE A 9 -48.66 -33.50 13.42
N VAL A 10 -48.48 -32.81 12.29
CA VAL A 10 -47.19 -32.64 11.65
C VAL A 10 -46.49 -31.45 12.31
N PHE A 11 -45.49 -31.72 13.14
CA PHE A 11 -44.57 -30.69 13.64
C PHE A 11 -43.57 -30.33 12.53
N VAL A 12 -43.76 -29.17 11.90
CA VAL A 12 -42.75 -28.58 11.01
C VAL A 12 -41.79 -27.79 11.89
N SER A 13 -40.65 -28.40 12.24
CA SER A 13 -39.55 -27.67 12.87
C SER A 13 -38.88 -26.78 11.83
N ALA A 14 -39.16 -25.47 11.91
CA ALA A 14 -38.40 -24.47 11.16
C ALA A 14 -37.00 -24.37 11.77
N PHE A 15 -36.01 -24.94 11.08
CA PHE A 15 -34.60 -24.64 11.36
C PHE A 15 -34.32 -23.21 10.89
N LEU A 16 -34.33 -22.26 11.84
CA LEU A 16 -33.74 -20.94 11.65
C LEU A 16 -32.22 -21.13 11.56
N THR A 17 -31.71 -21.30 10.34
CA THR A 17 -30.27 -21.13 10.08
C THR A 17 -29.97 -19.64 10.23
N ALA A 18 -29.42 -19.24 11.39
CA ALA A 18 -28.81 -17.94 11.53
C ALA A 18 -27.72 -17.82 10.45
N PRO A 19 -27.65 -16.72 9.69
CA PRO A 19 -26.53 -16.52 8.79
C PRO A 19 -25.26 -16.46 9.63
N THR A 20 -24.41 -17.48 9.51
CA THR A 20 -23.01 -17.35 9.92
C THR A 20 -22.39 -16.32 8.99
N ALA A 21 -22.47 -15.05 9.38
CA ALA A 21 -21.56 -14.06 8.88
C ALA A 21 -20.16 -14.56 9.27
N LEU A 22 -19.49 -15.23 8.34
CA LEU A 22 -18.04 -15.27 8.34
C LEU A 22 -17.63 -13.80 8.41
N SER A 23 -17.30 -13.32 9.60
CA SER A 23 -16.62 -12.06 9.76
C SER A 23 -15.26 -12.27 9.08
N ALA A 24 -15.23 -12.02 7.78
CA ALA A 24 -14.00 -11.90 7.05
C ALA A 24 -13.33 -10.68 7.66
N ASN A 25 -12.36 -10.90 8.54
CA ASN A 25 -11.58 -9.82 9.14
C ASN A 25 -10.98 -9.00 7.99
N ALA A 26 -11.50 -7.80 7.80
CA ALA A 26 -11.02 -6.90 6.77
C ALA A 26 -9.57 -6.51 7.11
N ARG A 27 -8.76 -6.25 6.09
CA ARG A 27 -7.32 -5.99 6.27
C ARG A 27 -7.00 -4.55 5.87
N VAL A 28 -6.38 -3.79 6.77
CA VAL A 28 -5.92 -2.44 6.46
C VAL A 28 -4.40 -2.43 6.48
N ALA A 29 -3.78 -1.79 5.49
CA ALA A 29 -2.38 -1.39 5.58
C ALA A 29 -2.28 0.13 5.64
N ILE A 30 -1.36 0.62 6.46
CA ILE A 30 -1.04 2.04 6.58
C ILE A 30 0.40 2.23 6.15
N ILE A 31 0.60 3.15 5.20
CA ILE A 31 1.92 3.59 4.74
C ILE A 31 2.13 5.03 5.19
N ILE A 32 3.29 5.32 5.78
CA ILE A 32 3.73 6.69 6.07
C ILE A 32 4.85 7.06 5.09
N ASP A 33 4.55 7.97 4.18
CA ASP A 33 5.43 8.48 3.12
C ASP A 33 6.37 9.59 3.64
N ASP A 34 7.26 10.07 2.78
CA ASP A 34 8.18 11.21 3.02
C ASP A 34 9.11 11.11 4.24
N ILE A 35 9.39 9.90 4.72
CA ILE A 35 10.32 9.71 5.82
C ILE A 35 11.75 10.02 5.37
N GLY A 36 12.49 10.78 6.20
CA GLY A 36 13.96 10.84 6.16
C GLY A 36 14.55 12.23 6.05
N ASN A 37 13.73 13.24 5.74
CA ASN A 37 14.19 14.64 5.68
C ASN A 37 14.36 15.26 7.07
N ASN A 38 13.47 14.94 8.02
CA ASN A 38 13.45 15.60 9.32
C ASN A 38 13.77 14.62 10.45
N ARG A 39 14.46 15.12 11.48
CA ARG A 39 14.72 14.33 12.69
C ARG A 39 13.42 13.92 13.40
N SER A 40 12.36 14.74 13.28
CA SER A 40 11.03 14.46 13.84
C SER A 40 10.40 13.19 13.27
N ASP A 41 10.73 12.82 12.04
CA ASP A 41 10.19 11.63 11.36
C ASP A 41 10.51 10.35 12.16
N LEU A 42 11.61 10.34 12.92
CA LEU A 42 11.99 9.24 13.82
C LEU A 42 10.91 8.89 14.86
N ASN A 43 9.97 9.80 15.14
CA ASN A 43 8.84 9.54 16.02
C ASN A 43 7.77 8.67 15.36
N ALA A 44 7.69 8.64 14.02
CA ALA A 44 6.72 7.84 13.28
C ALA A 44 6.90 6.34 13.55
N ALA A 45 8.14 5.89 13.78
CA ALA A 45 8.44 4.50 14.13
C ALA A 45 7.79 4.03 15.45
N LEU A 46 7.31 4.95 16.29
CA LEU A 46 6.59 4.66 17.54
C LEU A 46 5.10 4.38 17.35
N LEU A 47 4.56 4.49 16.12
CA LEU A 47 3.18 4.08 15.84
C LEU A 47 2.97 2.61 16.25
N PRO A 48 1.81 2.23 16.81
CA PRO A 48 1.55 0.84 17.19
C PRO A 48 1.30 -0.05 15.95
N GLY A 49 1.51 -1.36 16.08
CA GLY A 49 1.13 -2.35 15.06
C GLY A 49 1.96 -2.37 13.77
N ASN A 50 1.44 -3.05 12.75
CA ASN A 50 2.13 -3.29 11.47
C ASN A 50 1.99 -2.10 10.52
N VAL A 51 2.84 -1.08 10.70
CA VAL A 51 2.91 0.09 9.82
C VAL A 51 4.09 -0.04 8.86
N THR A 52 3.86 0.33 7.61
CA THR A 52 4.90 0.38 6.57
C THR A 52 5.40 1.82 6.42
N PHE A 53 6.69 2.02 6.30
CA PHE A 53 7.30 3.35 6.11
C PHE A 53 7.95 3.44 4.75
N ALA A 54 7.57 4.44 3.96
CA ALA A 54 8.22 4.75 2.71
C ALA A 54 9.29 5.84 2.94
N VAL A 55 10.54 5.47 2.70
CA VAL A 55 11.71 6.30 3.03
C VAL A 55 12.29 6.91 1.76
N LEU A 56 12.44 8.23 1.75
CA LEU A 56 13.10 8.97 0.67
C LEU A 56 14.61 8.68 0.67
N PRO A 57 15.20 8.29 -0.47
CA PRO A 57 16.63 7.99 -0.55
C PRO A 57 17.49 9.25 -0.42
N PHE A 58 18.72 9.06 0.06
CA PHE A 58 19.77 10.07 0.20
C PHE A 58 19.39 11.27 1.07
N THR A 59 18.36 11.13 1.91
CA THR A 59 17.99 12.14 2.90
C THR A 59 18.78 11.95 4.20
N PRO A 60 19.00 13.01 5.00
CA PRO A 60 19.90 12.95 6.16
C PRO A 60 19.57 11.86 7.19
N HIS A 61 18.30 11.44 7.27
CA HIS A 61 17.84 10.46 8.24
C HIS A 61 17.40 9.13 7.62
N ALA A 62 17.39 8.96 6.29
CA ALA A 62 16.91 7.75 5.60
C ALA A 62 17.43 6.45 6.23
N ARG A 63 18.76 6.27 6.19
CA ARG A 63 19.42 5.06 6.71
C ARG A 63 19.18 4.87 8.21
N SER A 64 19.31 5.93 9.00
CA SER A 64 19.14 5.86 10.45
C SER A 64 17.70 5.49 10.86
N PHE A 65 16.72 6.02 10.13
CA PHE A 65 15.32 5.69 10.33
C PHE A 65 15.05 4.23 9.96
N ALA A 66 15.46 3.81 8.75
CA ALA A 66 15.20 2.47 8.25
C ALA A 66 15.78 1.38 9.18
N LEU A 67 17.02 1.57 9.66
CA LEU A 67 17.63 0.68 10.65
C LEU A 67 16.80 0.60 11.94
N ARG A 68 16.43 1.75 12.51
CA ARG A 68 15.70 1.82 13.78
C ARG A 68 14.30 1.21 13.66
N ALA A 69 13.55 1.59 12.63
CA ALA A 69 12.19 1.14 12.40
C ALA A 69 12.15 -0.38 12.13
N HIS A 70 13.08 -0.90 11.33
CA HIS A 70 13.21 -2.35 11.13
C HIS A 70 13.49 -3.10 12.45
N HIS A 71 14.40 -2.59 13.30
CA HIS A 71 14.64 -3.18 14.63
C HIS A 71 13.44 -3.10 15.58
N GLN A 72 12.49 -2.21 15.33
CA GLN A 72 11.21 -2.11 16.04
C GLN A 72 10.11 -2.96 15.40
N GLY A 73 10.45 -3.82 14.44
CA GLY A 73 9.51 -4.71 13.75
C GLY A 73 8.62 -3.99 12.74
N LYS A 74 9.07 -2.86 12.17
CA LYS A 74 8.35 -2.14 11.10
C LYS A 74 8.82 -2.57 9.72
N GLN A 75 7.95 -2.42 8.72
CA GLN A 75 8.29 -2.68 7.33
C GLN A 75 8.80 -1.41 6.65
N ILE A 76 9.84 -1.54 5.82
CA ILE A 76 10.46 -0.45 5.07
C ILE A 76 10.24 -0.66 3.58
N MET A 77 9.86 0.41 2.90
CA MET A 77 9.83 0.49 1.44
C MET A 77 10.55 1.75 0.97
N LEU A 78 11.02 1.75 -0.27
CA LEU A 78 11.61 2.93 -0.88
C LEU A 78 10.49 3.87 -1.36
N HIS A 79 10.58 5.14 -0.98
CA HIS A 79 9.77 6.21 -1.55
C HIS A 79 10.53 6.84 -2.72
N ALA A 80 10.34 6.30 -3.93
CA ALA A 80 11.15 6.66 -5.08
C ALA A 80 10.70 8.01 -5.67
N PRO A 81 11.56 9.05 -5.70
CA PRO A 81 11.18 10.33 -6.28
C PRO A 81 11.03 10.23 -7.80
N MET A 82 9.87 10.67 -8.29
CA MET A 82 9.51 10.54 -9.70
C MET A 82 8.96 11.85 -10.25
N GLN A 83 9.28 12.15 -11.50
CA GLN A 83 8.88 13.38 -12.19
C GLN A 83 7.35 13.62 -12.11
N ALA A 84 6.98 14.81 -11.64
CA ALA A 84 5.62 15.32 -11.65
C ALA A 84 5.34 16.15 -12.90
N VAL A 85 4.06 16.36 -13.23
CA VAL A 85 3.65 17.24 -14.34
C VAL A 85 4.10 18.69 -14.12
N ARG A 86 4.12 19.14 -12.86
CA ARG A 86 4.61 20.46 -12.48
C ARG A 86 6.03 20.36 -11.94
N GLY A 87 6.85 21.38 -12.21
CA GLY A 87 8.28 21.45 -11.88
C GLY A 87 8.60 21.57 -10.38
N ASN A 88 7.98 20.74 -9.56
CA ASN A 88 8.30 20.61 -8.14
C ASN A 88 9.74 20.07 -8.00
N ARG A 89 10.39 20.42 -6.89
CA ARG A 89 11.71 19.87 -6.57
C ARG A 89 11.56 18.37 -6.32
N LEU A 90 12.12 17.55 -7.19
CA LEU A 90 12.03 16.09 -7.10
C LEU A 90 12.87 15.50 -5.96
N GLY A 91 13.91 16.21 -5.53
CA GLY A 91 14.84 15.71 -4.52
C GLY A 91 15.93 14.78 -5.09
N PRO A 92 16.86 14.30 -4.24
CA PRO A 92 17.90 13.36 -4.63
C PRO A 92 17.33 12.03 -5.15
N GLY A 93 18.01 11.36 -6.09
CA GLY A 93 17.58 10.05 -6.59
C GLY A 93 16.36 10.09 -7.52
N ALA A 94 16.00 11.27 -8.02
CA ALA A 94 14.81 11.45 -8.83
C ALA A 94 14.90 10.76 -10.19
N LEU A 95 13.86 10.01 -10.52
CA LEU A 95 13.67 9.37 -11.82
C LEU A 95 12.86 10.30 -12.73
N THR A 96 13.36 10.53 -13.94
CA THR A 96 12.71 11.39 -14.93
C THR A 96 12.49 10.67 -16.26
N THR A 97 11.53 11.15 -17.04
CA THR A 97 11.14 10.54 -18.31
C THR A 97 12.16 10.75 -19.43
N GLU A 98 13.08 11.69 -19.24
CA GLU A 98 14.21 11.96 -20.14
C GLU A 98 15.36 10.97 -19.94
N MET A 99 15.38 10.24 -18.81
CA MET A 99 16.37 9.18 -18.56
C MET A 99 16.10 7.98 -19.46
N SER A 100 17.18 7.38 -19.96
CA SER A 100 17.13 6.06 -20.58
C SER A 100 16.75 4.97 -19.57
N SER A 101 16.26 3.83 -20.05
CA SER A 101 15.95 2.70 -19.17
C SER A 101 17.15 2.24 -18.34
N ALA A 102 18.38 2.31 -18.87
CA ALA A 102 19.59 1.96 -18.13
C ALA A 102 19.89 2.95 -17.00
N GLU A 103 19.68 4.24 -17.23
CA GLU A 103 19.84 5.28 -16.21
C GLU A 103 18.80 5.15 -15.10
N ILE A 104 17.53 4.89 -15.46
CA ILE A 104 16.45 4.63 -14.48
C ILE A 104 16.81 3.44 -13.60
N LYS A 105 17.24 2.32 -14.20
CA LYS A 105 17.63 1.09 -13.47
C LYS A 105 18.81 1.35 -12.54
N LEU A 106 19.83 2.06 -13.01
CA LEU A 106 21.03 2.37 -12.23
C LEU A 106 20.70 3.31 -11.05
N GLU A 107 19.90 4.35 -11.28
CA GLU A 107 19.57 5.31 -10.24
C GLU A 107 18.63 4.69 -9.18
N LEU A 108 17.65 3.89 -9.62
CA LEU A 108 16.81 3.11 -8.72
C LEU A 108 17.63 2.12 -7.89
N GLN A 109 18.61 1.45 -8.48
CA GLN A 109 19.53 0.56 -7.75
C GLN A 109 20.27 1.32 -6.64
N ARG A 110 20.79 2.51 -6.92
CA ARG A 110 21.48 3.35 -5.90
C ARG A 110 20.53 3.77 -4.79
N ALA A 111 19.31 4.16 -5.13
CA ALA A 111 18.29 4.53 -4.15
C ALA A 111 17.91 3.34 -3.24
N LEU A 112 17.79 2.14 -3.80
CA LEU A 112 17.55 0.91 -3.04
C LEU A 112 18.73 0.56 -2.12
N ASP A 113 19.98 0.80 -2.54
CA ASP A 113 21.17 0.51 -1.72
C ASP A 113 21.34 1.52 -0.56
N ASP A 114 20.83 2.74 -0.72
CA ASP A 114 20.86 3.77 0.33
C ASP A 114 19.94 3.45 1.51
N VAL A 115 18.76 2.87 1.22
CA VAL A 115 17.72 2.55 2.21
C VAL A 115 17.76 1.05 2.56
N PRO A 116 18.30 0.65 3.73
CA PRO A 116 18.36 -0.76 4.11
C PRO A 116 16.98 -1.35 4.40
N TYR A 117 16.86 -2.68 4.27
CA TYR A 117 15.66 -3.47 4.59
C TYR A 117 14.42 -3.18 3.73
N VAL A 118 14.60 -2.56 2.56
CA VAL A 118 13.52 -2.32 1.60
C VAL A 118 12.96 -3.65 1.09
N VAL A 119 11.63 -3.80 1.17
CA VAL A 119 10.89 -4.95 0.62
C VAL A 119 9.92 -4.57 -0.50
N GLY A 120 9.74 -3.28 -0.78
CA GLY A 120 8.91 -2.78 -1.87
C GLY A 120 9.19 -1.31 -2.19
N VAL A 121 8.48 -0.75 -3.16
CA VAL A 121 8.65 0.63 -3.63
C VAL A 121 7.29 1.29 -3.87
N ASN A 122 7.15 2.57 -3.55
CA ASN A 122 6.10 3.43 -4.10
C ASN A 122 6.72 4.69 -4.71
N ASN A 123 5.90 5.47 -5.41
CA ASN A 123 6.30 6.73 -6.00
C ASN A 123 6.06 7.91 -5.05
N HIS A 124 7.10 8.73 -4.84
CA HIS A 124 6.98 10.11 -4.37
C HIS A 124 6.70 11.01 -5.57
N MET A 125 5.59 11.77 -5.51
CA MET A 125 5.04 12.47 -6.67
C MET A 125 4.79 11.51 -7.84
N GLY A 126 5.47 11.66 -8.98
CA GLY A 126 5.35 10.77 -10.13
C GLY A 126 4.15 11.03 -11.04
N SER A 127 3.41 12.14 -10.87
CA SER A 127 2.19 12.39 -11.65
C SER A 127 2.42 12.45 -13.16
N TYR A 128 3.65 12.63 -13.64
CA TYR A 128 3.99 12.48 -15.06
C TYR A 128 4.71 11.15 -15.34
N PHE A 129 5.71 10.81 -14.54
CA PHE A 129 6.52 9.60 -14.72
C PHE A 129 5.68 8.31 -14.77
N THR A 130 4.67 8.19 -13.89
CA THR A 130 3.84 6.98 -13.81
C THR A 130 2.90 6.81 -15.01
N GLN A 131 2.78 7.81 -15.89
CA GLN A 131 2.03 7.72 -17.14
C GLN A 131 2.89 7.21 -18.31
N VAL A 132 4.22 7.20 -18.16
CA VAL A 132 5.14 6.84 -19.24
C VAL A 132 5.53 5.36 -19.13
N GLU A 133 4.96 4.53 -20.01
CA GLU A 133 5.11 3.07 -19.96
C GLU A 133 6.59 2.64 -20.01
N SER A 134 7.41 3.21 -20.89
CA SER A 134 8.83 2.84 -21.01
C SER A 134 9.62 3.13 -19.74
N SER A 135 9.33 4.24 -19.07
CA SER A 135 9.96 4.63 -17.81
C SER A 135 9.52 3.71 -16.67
N MET A 136 8.21 3.47 -16.54
CA MET A 136 7.68 2.55 -15.52
C MET A 136 8.11 1.11 -15.74
N ARG A 137 8.26 0.65 -17.00
CA ARG A 137 8.77 -0.69 -17.32
C ARG A 137 10.17 -0.89 -16.76
N ALA A 138 11.05 0.09 -16.92
CA ALA A 138 12.42 0.02 -16.39
C ALA A 138 12.44 -0.11 -14.85
N VAL A 139 11.55 0.61 -14.15
CA VAL A 139 11.35 0.48 -12.70
C VAL A 139 10.89 -0.93 -12.35
N LEU A 140 9.79 -1.38 -12.96
CA LEU A 140 9.14 -2.65 -12.61
C LEU A 140 9.99 -3.87 -12.96
N GLU A 141 10.76 -3.85 -14.05
CA GLU A 141 11.75 -4.91 -14.34
C GLU A 141 12.83 -5.00 -13.26
N THR A 142 13.25 -3.86 -12.69
CA THR A 142 14.19 -3.84 -11.57
C THR A 142 13.57 -4.47 -10.33
N LEU A 143 12.31 -4.14 -10.03
CA LEU A 143 11.58 -4.69 -8.89
C LEU A 143 11.34 -6.19 -9.05
N GLN A 144 10.98 -6.64 -10.25
CA GLN A 144 10.81 -8.05 -10.58
C GLN A 144 12.10 -8.83 -10.32
N TYR A 145 13.24 -8.36 -10.85
CA TYR A 145 14.54 -9.01 -10.66
C TYR A 145 14.93 -9.10 -9.18
N LYS A 146 14.58 -8.08 -8.39
CA LYS A 146 14.85 -8.03 -6.94
C LYS A 146 13.78 -8.66 -6.06
N GLN A 147 12.68 -9.16 -6.64
CA GLN A 147 11.54 -9.70 -5.91
C GLN A 147 10.91 -8.69 -4.91
N LEU A 148 10.85 -7.42 -5.32
CA LEU A 148 10.21 -6.34 -4.57
C LEU A 148 8.79 -6.09 -5.07
N TYR A 149 7.88 -5.69 -4.18
CA TYR A 149 6.54 -5.26 -4.58
C TYR A 149 6.50 -3.77 -4.95
N PHE A 150 5.46 -3.36 -5.68
CA PHE A 150 5.17 -1.96 -5.98
C PHE A 150 3.82 -1.54 -5.38
N ILE A 151 3.73 -0.34 -4.81
CA ILE A 151 2.44 0.28 -4.47
C ILE A 151 2.33 1.58 -5.26
N ASP A 152 1.30 1.70 -6.09
CA ASP A 152 1.01 2.96 -6.77
C ASP A 152 0.38 3.95 -5.78
N SER A 153 1.06 5.07 -5.52
CA SER A 153 0.53 6.14 -4.68
C SER A 153 -0.66 6.89 -5.32
N ARG A 154 -0.96 6.61 -6.59
CA ARG A 154 -2.09 7.16 -7.38
C ARG A 154 -2.09 8.68 -7.35
N THR A 155 -0.97 9.29 -7.73
CA THR A 155 -0.82 10.75 -7.89
C THR A 155 -1.33 11.27 -9.25
N SER A 156 -1.74 10.35 -10.13
CA SER A 156 -2.45 10.60 -11.38
C SER A 156 -3.44 9.45 -11.62
N GLU A 157 -4.61 9.76 -12.15
CA GLU A 157 -5.59 8.75 -12.61
C GLU A 157 -5.10 8.00 -13.86
N PHE A 158 -4.14 8.59 -14.61
CA PHE A 158 -3.57 8.05 -15.84
C PHE A 158 -2.34 7.15 -15.58
N SER A 159 -2.07 6.78 -14.34
CA SER A 159 -0.95 5.89 -14.00
C SER A 159 -1.10 4.54 -14.70
N VAL A 160 -0.04 4.09 -15.39
CA VAL A 160 0.04 2.76 -16.00
C VAL A 160 0.71 1.72 -15.08
N ALA A 161 1.14 2.16 -13.89
CA ALA A 161 2.03 1.40 -13.03
C ALA A 161 1.43 0.06 -12.57
N GLU A 162 0.19 0.05 -12.10
CA GLU A 162 -0.46 -1.17 -11.60
C GLU A 162 -0.68 -2.19 -12.72
N GLN A 163 -1.23 -1.77 -13.87
CA GLN A 163 -1.46 -2.68 -15.00
C GLN A 163 -0.15 -3.27 -15.53
N LEU A 164 0.90 -2.45 -15.63
CA LEU A 164 2.20 -2.91 -16.09
C LEU A 164 2.89 -3.83 -15.06
N ALA A 165 2.70 -3.58 -13.77
CA ALA A 165 3.21 -4.44 -12.71
C ALA A 165 2.54 -5.83 -12.76
N GLU A 166 1.23 -5.88 -13.00
CA GLU A 166 0.51 -7.14 -13.24
C GLU A 166 1.07 -7.91 -14.44
N ASP A 167 1.31 -7.22 -15.55
CA ASP A 167 1.84 -7.81 -16.78
C ASP A 167 3.25 -8.39 -16.56
N LEU A 168 4.08 -7.70 -15.79
CA LEU A 168 5.44 -8.11 -15.43
C LEU A 168 5.50 -9.05 -14.22
N GLN A 169 4.34 -9.47 -13.67
CA GLN A 169 4.24 -10.33 -12.49
C GLN A 169 4.93 -9.76 -11.24
N VAL A 170 5.01 -8.44 -11.13
CA VAL A 170 5.42 -7.74 -9.92
C VAL A 170 4.22 -7.66 -9.00
N ALA A 171 4.41 -8.05 -7.73
CA ALA A 171 3.34 -7.92 -6.74
C ALA A 171 2.97 -6.45 -6.59
N THR A 172 1.68 -6.12 -6.77
CA THR A 172 1.23 -4.74 -6.78
C THR A 172 -0.09 -4.54 -6.05
N ASN A 173 -0.35 -3.30 -5.65
CA ASN A 173 -1.64 -2.76 -5.26
C ASN A 173 -1.55 -1.23 -5.39
N HIS A 174 -2.57 -0.49 -4.95
CA HIS A 174 -2.59 0.96 -5.00
C HIS A 174 -3.17 1.57 -3.71
N ARG A 175 -2.88 2.85 -3.51
CA ARG A 175 -3.50 3.64 -2.45
C ARG A 175 -5.02 3.74 -2.68
N HIS A 176 -5.79 3.41 -1.66
CA HIS A 176 -7.24 3.57 -1.66
C HIS A 176 -7.64 4.92 -1.06
N VAL A 177 -7.02 5.29 0.07
CA VAL A 177 -7.32 6.54 0.78
C VAL A 177 -6.04 7.32 1.05
N PHE A 178 -6.06 8.62 0.79
CA PHE A 178 -5.03 9.55 1.24
C PHE A 178 -5.51 10.16 2.55
N LEU A 179 -4.74 10.01 3.62
CA LEU A 179 -5.21 10.27 4.98
C LEU A 179 -5.14 11.75 5.35
N ASP A 180 -4.13 12.48 4.86
CA ASP A 180 -3.74 13.77 5.41
C ASP A 180 -3.41 14.83 4.35
N ASN A 181 -4.25 14.94 3.31
CA ASN A 181 -4.22 16.14 2.45
C ASN A 181 -4.48 17.43 3.25
N ASP A 182 -5.19 17.30 4.37
CA ASP A 182 -5.36 18.27 5.44
C ASP A 182 -5.09 17.57 6.78
N VAL A 183 -4.46 18.28 7.71
CA VAL A 183 -4.10 17.76 9.04
C VAL A 183 -5.14 18.09 10.11
N GLU A 184 -6.19 18.84 9.76
CA GLU A 184 -7.32 19.10 10.65
C GLU A 184 -7.98 17.79 11.10
N LEU A 185 -8.26 17.69 12.42
CA LEU A 185 -8.76 16.46 13.03
C LEU A 185 -10.03 15.92 12.37
N THR A 186 -10.94 16.81 11.97
CA THR A 186 -12.19 16.44 11.30
C THR A 186 -11.94 15.82 9.93
N TYR A 187 -10.95 16.29 9.18
CA TYR A 187 -10.54 15.71 7.91
C TYR A 187 -9.91 14.32 8.13
N LEU A 188 -8.97 14.21 9.07
CA LEU A 188 -8.34 12.92 9.42
C LEU A 188 -9.38 11.87 9.82
N GLN A 189 -10.38 12.25 10.62
CA GLN A 189 -11.49 11.36 11.01
C GLN A 189 -12.32 10.90 9.79
N GLN A 190 -12.62 11.81 8.86
CA GLN A 190 -13.37 11.47 7.65
C GLN A 190 -12.58 10.49 6.76
N GLN A 191 -11.30 10.75 6.52
CA GLN A 191 -10.46 9.87 5.71
C GLN A 191 -10.24 8.51 6.38
N TRP A 192 -10.08 8.48 7.71
CA TRP A 192 -9.99 7.24 8.46
C TRP A 192 -11.27 6.39 8.35
N GLN A 193 -12.44 7.02 8.47
CA GLN A 193 -13.70 6.31 8.28
C GLN A 193 -13.85 5.80 6.85
N GLN A 194 -13.47 6.58 5.83
CA GLN A 194 -13.45 6.12 4.45
C GLN A 194 -12.54 4.89 4.26
N LEU A 195 -11.37 4.86 4.92
CA LEU A 195 -10.46 3.72 4.85
C LEU A 195 -11.09 2.46 5.47
N ILE A 196 -11.74 2.60 6.61
CA ILE A 196 -12.47 1.53 7.29
C ILE A 196 -13.61 1.01 6.42
N ASP A 197 -14.45 1.90 5.90
CA ASP A 197 -15.60 1.54 5.08
C ASP A 197 -15.16 0.83 3.80
N GLN A 198 -14.09 1.31 3.16
CA GLN A 198 -13.47 0.66 2.00
C GLN A 198 -13.00 -0.76 2.34
N ALA A 199 -12.30 -0.93 3.47
CA ALA A 199 -11.79 -2.24 3.88
C ALA A 199 -12.92 -3.21 4.20
N LEU A 200 -13.98 -2.77 4.89
CA LEU A 200 -15.14 -3.60 5.20
C LEU A 200 -15.93 -3.98 3.94
N ALA A 201 -16.01 -3.08 2.95
CA ALA A 201 -16.73 -3.34 1.70
C ALA A 201 -15.97 -4.30 0.76
N THR A 202 -14.64 -4.21 0.71
CA THR A 202 -13.82 -4.92 -0.29
C THR A 202 -12.93 -6.01 0.29
N GLY A 203 -12.85 -6.11 1.62
CA GLY A 203 -11.99 -7.02 2.37
C GLY A 203 -10.60 -6.47 2.66
N GLU A 204 -10.12 -5.45 1.93
CA GLU A 204 -8.85 -4.80 2.20
C GLU A 204 -8.77 -3.33 1.77
N ALA A 205 -7.93 -2.53 2.42
CA ALA A 205 -7.66 -1.17 1.96
C ALA A 205 -6.26 -0.68 2.37
N ILE A 206 -5.70 0.23 1.57
CA ILE A 206 -4.42 0.89 1.82
C ILE A 206 -4.65 2.38 2.05
N GLY A 207 -4.29 2.84 3.24
CA GLY A 207 -4.21 4.26 3.58
C GLY A 207 -2.77 4.75 3.48
N ILE A 208 -2.54 5.91 2.86
CA ILE A 208 -1.24 6.58 2.85
C ILE A 208 -1.36 7.93 3.55
N GLY A 209 -0.43 8.23 4.45
CA GLY A 209 -0.26 9.55 5.06
C GLY A 209 1.21 9.92 5.20
N HIS A 210 1.51 10.99 5.92
CA HIS A 210 2.83 11.60 6.09
C HIS A 210 3.17 11.74 7.58
N PRO A 211 4.44 11.96 7.96
CA PRO A 211 4.87 12.03 9.36
C PRO A 211 4.51 13.36 10.04
N TYR A 212 3.38 13.98 9.66
CA TYR A 212 2.89 15.19 10.34
C TYR A 212 2.53 14.86 11.80
N PRO A 213 2.87 15.73 12.77
CA PRO A 213 2.57 15.50 14.18
C PRO A 213 1.10 15.17 14.46
N GLU A 214 0.18 15.84 13.77
CA GLU A 214 -1.27 15.65 13.83
C GLU A 214 -1.66 14.26 13.32
N THR A 215 -1.19 13.87 12.13
CA THR A 215 -1.42 12.54 11.54
C THR A 215 -0.90 11.45 12.48
N LEU A 216 0.33 11.57 13.00
CA LEU A 216 0.92 10.58 13.89
C LEU A 216 0.16 10.48 15.22
N ALA A 217 -0.26 11.60 15.79
CA ALA A 217 -1.05 11.62 17.02
C ALA A 217 -2.41 10.96 16.84
N PHE A 218 -3.08 11.23 15.72
CA PHE A 218 -4.34 10.61 15.34
C PHE A 218 -4.20 9.09 15.17
N LEU A 219 -3.24 8.65 14.33
CA LEU A 219 -3.02 7.23 14.06
C LEU A 219 -2.63 6.44 15.32
N LYS A 220 -1.86 7.04 16.23
CA LYS A 220 -1.51 6.43 17.51
C LYS A 220 -2.75 6.12 18.37
N GLN A 221 -3.81 6.92 18.25
CA GLN A 221 -5.07 6.70 18.97
C GLN A 221 -6.00 5.72 18.26
N GLU A 222 -6.04 5.76 16.92
CA GLU A 222 -7.01 5.00 16.15
C GLU A 222 -6.56 3.57 15.78
N ILE A 223 -5.27 3.35 15.50
CA ILE A 223 -4.76 2.01 15.15
C ILE A 223 -5.15 0.93 16.18
N PRO A 224 -4.99 1.15 17.51
CA PRO A 224 -5.36 0.13 18.50
C PRO A 224 -6.84 -0.24 18.52
N LYS A 225 -7.72 0.56 17.90
CA LYS A 225 -9.17 0.33 17.86
C LYS A 225 -9.61 -0.56 16.70
N LEU A 226 -8.74 -0.80 15.70
CA LEU A 226 -9.07 -1.55 14.48
C LEU A 226 -9.57 -2.97 14.78
N GLU A 227 -8.93 -3.68 15.72
CA GLU A 227 -9.28 -5.06 16.04
C GLU A 227 -10.72 -5.18 16.58
N ALA A 228 -11.15 -4.22 17.40
CA ALA A 228 -12.52 -4.15 17.90
C ALA A 228 -13.56 -3.88 16.80
N GLN A 229 -13.11 -3.41 15.63
CA GLN A 229 -13.93 -3.18 14.44
C GLN A 229 -13.87 -4.37 13.45
N GLY A 230 -13.24 -5.49 13.82
CA GLY A 230 -13.05 -6.64 12.93
C GLY A 230 -12.03 -6.37 11.82
N ILE A 231 -11.11 -5.44 12.04
CA ILE A 231 -10.08 -5.06 11.08
C ILE A 231 -8.70 -5.46 11.61
N THR A 232 -7.94 -6.18 10.80
CA THR A 232 -6.53 -6.51 11.07
C THR A 232 -5.61 -5.51 10.39
N LEU A 233 -4.74 -4.86 11.15
CA LEU A 233 -3.66 -4.05 10.59
C LEU A 233 -2.53 -4.96 10.09
N VAL A 234 -2.20 -4.87 8.81
CA VAL A 234 -1.19 -5.68 8.12
C VAL A 234 -0.16 -4.77 7.42
N PHE A 235 0.99 -5.33 7.06
CA PHE A 235 1.95 -4.59 6.24
C PHE A 235 1.48 -4.45 4.79
N ALA A 236 1.99 -3.44 4.07
CA ALA A 236 1.62 -3.19 2.68
C ALA A 236 1.95 -4.40 1.77
N SER A 237 3.04 -5.12 2.05
CA SER A 237 3.42 -6.34 1.34
C SER A 237 2.34 -7.44 1.38
N GLU A 238 1.51 -7.49 2.43
CA GLU A 238 0.46 -8.50 2.59
C GLU A 238 -0.81 -8.19 1.76
N LEU A 239 -0.92 -6.94 1.30
CA LEU A 239 -1.97 -6.47 0.40
C LEU A 239 -1.49 -6.39 -1.05
N ALA A 240 -0.18 -6.33 -1.31
CA ALA A 240 0.39 -6.46 -2.65
C ALA A 240 0.26 -7.91 -3.15
N LYS A 241 -0.27 -8.08 -4.38
CA LYS A 241 -0.50 -9.42 -4.97
C LYS A 241 0.08 -9.46 -6.39
N PRO A 242 0.78 -10.53 -6.79
CA PRO A 242 1.10 -10.75 -8.20
C PRO A 242 -0.19 -11.08 -8.97
N SER A 243 -0.23 -10.72 -10.25
CA SER A 243 -1.36 -11.02 -11.11
C SER A 243 -1.57 -12.53 -11.23
N LYS A 244 -2.83 -12.98 -11.15
CA LYS A 244 -3.20 -14.38 -11.43
C LYS A 244 -3.28 -14.68 -12.94
N LYS A 245 -3.16 -13.66 -13.80
CA LYS A 245 -3.20 -13.85 -15.25
C LYS A 245 -1.89 -14.48 -15.72
N PRO A 246 -1.93 -15.52 -16.58
CA PRO A 246 -0.73 -16.07 -17.18
C PRO A 246 -0.02 -14.98 -18.02
N LEU A 247 1.33 -14.98 -17.99
CA LEU A 247 2.16 -14.07 -18.78
C LEU A 247 1.66 -14.03 -20.23
N SER A 248 1.47 -12.82 -20.76
CA SER A 248 1.05 -12.67 -22.15
C SER A 248 2.15 -13.19 -23.10
N ARG A 249 1.76 -13.81 -24.21
CA ARG A 249 2.69 -14.39 -25.20
C ARG A 249 3.72 -13.40 -25.72
N ARG A 250 3.35 -12.10 -25.80
CA ARG A 250 4.23 -11.00 -26.21
C ARG A 250 5.40 -10.74 -25.24
N LEU A 251 5.25 -11.03 -23.95
CA LEU A 251 6.32 -10.86 -22.97
C LEU A 251 7.30 -12.03 -22.98
N LEU A 252 6.84 -13.23 -23.35
CA LEU A 252 7.72 -14.39 -23.53
C LEU A 252 8.66 -14.19 -24.73
N GLU A 253 8.17 -13.55 -25.80
CA GLU A 253 8.94 -13.30 -27.03
C GLU A 253 9.92 -12.12 -26.93
N ALA A 254 9.79 -11.22 -25.93
CA ALA A 254 10.68 -10.06 -25.75
C ALA A 254 11.91 -10.36 -24.85
N SER A 255 12.08 -11.62 -24.45
CA SER A 255 13.17 -12.10 -23.58
C SER A 255 14.17 -13.03 -24.31
N GLU A 256 14.03 -13.16 -25.63
CA GLU A 256 15.02 -13.74 -26.55
C GLU A 256 15.79 -12.63 -27.30
#